data_AF-A0A3B8R5I9-F1
#
_entry.id   AF-A0A3B8R5I9-F1
#
_cell.length_a   1.000
_cell.length_b   1.000
_cell.length_c   1.000
_cell.angle_alpha   90.00
_cell.angle_beta   90.00
_cell.angle_gamma   90.00
#
_symmetry.space_group_name_H-M   'P 1'
#
loop_
_entity.id
_entity.type
_entity.pdbx_description
1 polymer ?
#
loop_
_entity_poly.entity_id
_entity_poly.type
_entity_poly.pdbx_seq_one_letter_code
_entity_poly.pdbx_strand_id
1 'polypeptide(L)'
;MKKWQKTVGIIIISALIIAHIWAFIDYLKFSTAAEFWCAEITQAAFFDNIFNFRQHFWCYNLLSVFDIIFIIWLFVALCQKGGK
;
A
#
# COMPACT_ATOMS: atom_id res chain seq x y z
N MET A 1 18.62 -0.11 20.54
CA MET A 1 18.05 0.98 19.72
C MET A 1 17.99 2.23 20.58
N LYS A 2 18.47 3.36 20.07
CA LYS A 2 18.41 4.64 20.80
C LYS A 2 16.95 5.09 20.94
N LYS A 3 16.58 5.81 22.01
CA LYS A 3 15.20 6.27 22.26
C LYS A 3 14.58 6.96 21.03
N TRP A 4 15.33 7.82 20.36
CA TRP A 4 14.88 8.54 19.16
C TRP A 4 14.54 7.61 17.97
N GLN A 5 15.32 6.54 17.75
CA GLN A 5 15.03 5.56 16.69
C GLN A 5 13.71 4.82 16.93
N LYS A 6 13.37 4.55 18.19
CA LYS A 6 12.10 3.92 18.56
C LYS A 6 10.92 4.85 18.25
N THR A 7 11.03 6.12 18.59
CA THR A 7 9.98 7.13 18.29
C THR A 7 9.79 7.31 16.79
N VAL A 8 10.88 7.47 16.03
CA VAL A 8 10.82 7.61 14.57
C VAL A 8 10.20 6.37 13.91
N GLY A 9 10.57 5.17 14.35
CA GLY A 9 9.98 3.93 13.84
C GLY A 9 8.46 3.86 14.08
N ILE A 10 7.99 4.23 15.26
CA ILE A 10 6.55 4.28 15.57
C ILE A 10 5.83 5.27 14.65
N ILE A 11 6.40 6.46 14.43
CA ILE A 11 5.79 7.47 13.55
C ILE A 11 5.68 6.96 12.11
N ILE A 12 6.75 6.36 11.58
CA ILE A 12 6.77 5.84 10.21
C ILE A 12 5.76 4.71 10.02
N ILE A 13 5.70 3.75 10.95
CA ILE A 13 4.74 2.64 10.88
C ILE A 13 3.30 3.16 10.96
N SER A 14 3.01 4.10 11.86
CA SER A 14 1.69 4.71 11.97
C SER A 14 1.30 5.44 10.68
N ALA A 15 2.22 6.18 10.05
CA ALA A 15 1.97 6.85 8.78
C ALA A 15 1.68 5.85 7.64
N LEU A 16 2.41 4.73 7.57
CA LEU A 16 2.15 3.65 6.61
C LEU A 16 0.78 3.01 6.80
N ILE A 17 0.38 2.74 8.04
CA ILE A 17 -0.95 2.19 8.33
C ILE A 17 -2.05 3.13 7.85
N ILE A 18 -1.92 4.44 8.12
CA ILE A 18 -2.90 5.43 7.66
C ILE A 18 -2.95 5.48 6.13
N ALA A 19 -1.78 5.47 5.47
CA ALA A 19 -1.70 5.45 4.01
C ALA A 19 -2.38 4.20 3.42
N HIS A 20 -2.21 3.03 4.04
CA HIS A 20 -2.87 1.78 3.64
C HIS A 20 -4.38 1.83 3.81
N ILE A 21 -4.86 2.36 4.95
CA ILE A 21 -6.31 2.51 5.18
C ILE A 21 -6.91 3.44 4.14
N TRP A 22 -6.23 4.56 3.85
CA TRP A 22 -6.71 5.51 2.85
C TRP A 22 -6.75 4.88 1.47
N ALA A 23 -5.67 4.19 1.07
CA ALA A 23 -5.63 3.42 -0.15
C ALA A 23 -6.79 2.41 -0.17
N PHE A 24 -7.03 1.63 0.88
CA PHE A 24 -8.13 0.67 0.90
C PHE A 24 -9.53 1.31 0.73
N ILE A 25 -9.78 2.45 1.38
CA ILE A 25 -11.04 3.21 1.23
C ILE A 25 -11.20 3.72 -0.20
N ASP A 26 -10.11 4.21 -0.78
CA ASP A 26 -10.04 4.71 -2.15
C ASP A 26 -10.38 3.58 -3.14
N TYR A 27 -9.77 2.40 -2.98
CA TYR A 27 -10.06 1.19 -3.75
C TYR A 27 -11.54 0.78 -3.63
N LEU A 28 -12.11 0.79 -2.43
CA LEU A 28 -13.52 0.44 -2.21
C LEU A 28 -14.46 1.39 -2.95
N LYS A 29 -14.21 2.70 -2.85
CA LYS A 29 -15.01 3.71 -3.57
C LYS A 29 -14.94 3.49 -5.08
N PHE A 30 -13.75 3.20 -5.60
CA PHE A 30 -13.56 2.99 -7.03
C PHE A 30 -14.12 1.67 -7.54
N SER A 31 -13.89 0.56 -6.86
CA SER A 31 -14.49 -0.73 -7.22
C SER A 31 -16.02 -0.66 -7.26
N THR A 32 -16.62 0.15 -6.40
CA THR A 32 -18.06 0.42 -6.40
C THR A 32 -18.48 1.27 -7.59
N ALA A 33 -17.77 2.38 -7.88
CA ALA A 33 -18.06 3.24 -9.03
C ALA A 33 -17.82 2.56 -10.39
N ALA A 34 -16.87 1.64 -10.43
CA ALA A 34 -16.53 0.84 -11.59
C ALA A 34 -17.54 -0.26 -11.92
N GLU A 35 -18.54 -0.47 -11.04
CA GLU A 35 -19.41 -1.64 -11.07
C GLU A 35 -18.62 -2.95 -11.15
N PHE A 36 -17.43 -3.00 -10.54
CA PHE A 36 -16.53 -4.15 -10.62
C PHE A 36 -17.17 -5.45 -10.08
N TRP A 37 -18.17 -5.28 -9.23
CA TRP A 37 -18.96 -6.34 -8.62
C TRP A 37 -20.16 -6.79 -9.48
N CYS A 38 -20.43 -6.13 -10.61
CA CYS A 38 -21.51 -6.46 -11.52
C CYS A 38 -21.05 -7.47 -12.57
N ALA A 39 -21.87 -8.51 -12.81
CA ALA A 39 -21.55 -9.57 -13.76
C ALA A 39 -21.60 -9.11 -15.24
N GLU A 40 -22.21 -7.96 -15.52
CA GLU A 40 -22.47 -7.44 -16.86
C GLU A 40 -21.61 -6.21 -17.20
N ILE A 41 -20.37 -6.16 -16.71
CA ILE A 41 -19.47 -5.05 -17.06
C ILE A 41 -19.20 -5.05 -18.58
N THR A 42 -19.48 -3.93 -19.23
CA THR A 42 -19.19 -3.78 -20.67
C THR A 42 -17.69 -3.59 -20.90
N GLN A 43 -17.17 -4.08 -22.03
CA GLN A 43 -15.75 -3.96 -22.37
C GLN A 43 -15.27 -2.49 -22.39
N ALA A 44 -16.11 -1.56 -22.84
CA ALA A 44 -15.80 -0.12 -22.83
C ALA A 44 -15.68 0.43 -21.40
N ALA A 45 -16.61 0.09 -20.50
CA ALA A 45 -16.55 0.49 -19.10
C ALA A 45 -15.33 -0.12 -18.38
N PHE A 46 -14.95 -1.36 -18.73
CA PHE A 46 -13.75 -2.00 -18.20
C PHE A 46 -12.46 -1.26 -18.60
N PHE A 47 -12.32 -0.88 -19.87
CA PHE A 47 -11.15 -0.13 -20.35
C PHE A 47 -11.08 1.29 -19.79
N ASP A 48 -12.21 1.99 -19.72
CA ASP A 48 -12.27 3.35 -19.17
C ASP A 48 -11.91 3.36 -17.68
N ASN A 49 -12.39 2.37 -16.93
CA ASN A 49 -11.98 2.13 -15.55
C ASN A 49 -10.46 1.92 -15.43
N ILE A 50 -9.87 0.99 -16.18
CA ILE A 50 -8.41 0.75 -16.12
C ILE A 50 -7.61 2.03 -16.41
N PHE A 51 -8.02 2.81 -17.41
CA PHE A 51 -7.31 4.02 -17.81
C PHE A 51 -7.43 5.12 -16.75
N ASN A 52 -8.63 5.35 -16.23
CA ASN A 52 -8.89 6.34 -15.18
C ASN A 52 -8.26 5.93 -13.83
N PHE A 53 -8.12 4.64 -13.55
CA PHE A 53 -7.55 4.13 -12.30
C PHE A 53 -6.04 3.98 -12.29
N ARG A 54 -5.36 4.27 -13.41
CA ARG A 54 -3.90 4.15 -13.52
C ARG A 54 -3.19 4.86 -12.35
N GLN A 55 -3.57 6.08 -12.03
CA GLN A 55 -2.93 6.86 -10.98
C GLN A 55 -3.14 6.26 -9.58
N HIS A 56 -4.33 5.73 -9.31
CA HIS A 56 -4.63 5.03 -8.06
C HIS A 56 -3.80 3.76 -7.96
N PHE A 57 -3.72 2.98 -9.03
CA PHE A 57 -2.86 1.78 -9.12
C PHE A 57 -1.39 2.10 -8.82
N TRP A 58 -0.86 3.21 -9.36
CA TRP A 58 0.49 3.67 -9.03
C TRP A 58 0.67 3.99 -7.55
N CYS A 59 -0.34 4.56 -6.89
CA CYS A 59 -0.30 4.86 -5.47
C CYS A 59 -0.17 3.59 -4.61
N TYR A 60 -0.98 2.54 -4.89
CA TYR A 60 -0.84 1.24 -4.20
C TYR A 60 0.52 0.61 -4.46
N ASN A 61 0.98 0.66 -5.71
CA ASN A 61 2.23 0.02 -6.09
C ASN A 61 3.43 0.69 -5.39
N LEU A 62 3.44 2.03 -5.35
CA LEU A 62 4.43 2.79 -4.59
C LEU A 62 4.40 2.44 -3.09
N LEU A 63 3.21 2.35 -2.50
CA LEU A 63 3.03 2.00 -1.09
C LEU A 63 3.54 0.57 -0.79
N SER A 64 3.25 -0.38 -1.67
CA SER A 64 3.75 -1.76 -1.58
C SER A 64 5.27 -1.85 -1.72
N VAL A 65 5.89 -1.03 -2.58
CA VAL A 65 7.35 -0.94 -2.68
C VAL A 65 7.96 -0.45 -1.36
N PHE A 66 7.35 0.54 -0.70
CA PHE A 66 7.81 0.98 0.62
C PHE A 66 7.73 -0.16 1.64
N ASP A 67 6.63 -0.91 1.69
CA ASP A 67 6.50 -2.05 2.61
C ASP A 67 7.60 -3.10 2.40
N ILE A 68 7.89 -3.44 1.15
CA ILE A 68 8.95 -4.41 0.80
C ILE A 68 10.31 -3.91 1.31
N ILE A 69 10.62 -2.63 1.11
CA ILE A 69 11.86 -2.02 1.60
C ILE A 69 11.93 -2.13 3.14
N PHE A 70 10.82 -1.84 3.83
CA PHE A 70 10.76 -1.94 5.29
C PHE A 70 10.91 -3.38 5.79
N ILE A 71 10.30 -4.36 5.13
CA ILE A 71 10.42 -5.79 5.47
C ILE A 71 11.86 -6.26 5.28
N ILE A 72 12.49 -5.95 4.14
CA ILE A 72 13.89 -6.30 3.87
C ILE A 72 14.80 -5.66 4.93
N TRP A 73 14.59 -4.38 5.23
CA TRP A 73 15.39 -3.68 6.24
C TRP A 73 15.23 -4.30 7.64
N LEU A 74 14.00 -4.65 8.04
CA LEU A 74 13.72 -5.36 9.28
C LEU A 74 14.40 -6.73 9.32
N PHE A 75 14.33 -7.49 8.22
CA PHE A 75 14.96 -8.80 8.11
C PHE A 75 16.47 -8.70 8.28
N VAL A 76 17.13 -7.77 7.58
CA VAL A 76 18.57 -7.50 7.72
C VAL A 76 18.93 -7.11 9.16
N ALA A 77 18.14 -6.24 9.80
CA ALA A 77 18.36 -5.81 11.17
C ALA A 77 18.21 -6.95 12.21
N LEU A 78 17.31 -7.90 11.94
CA LEU A 78 17.14 -9.10 12.77
C LEU A 78 18.28 -10.11 12.55
N CYS A 79 18.69 -10.35 11.31
CA CYS A 79 19.83 -11.22 10.98
C CYS A 79 21.13 -10.73 11.63
N GLN A 80 21.38 -9.41 11.68
CA GLN A 80 22.56 -8.84 12.35
C GLN A 80 22.56 -9.02 13.87
N LYS A 81 21.39 -9.23 14.50
CA LYS A 81 21.29 -9.48 15.95
C LYS A 81 21.42 -10.96 16.33
N GLY A 82 21.07 -11.88 15.43
CA GLY A 82 21.15 -13.33 15.67
C GLY A 82 22.53 -13.95 15.43
N GLY A 83 23.49 -13.19 14.87
CA GLY A 83 24.87 -13.63 14.66
C GLY A 83 25.83 -13.35 15.82
N LYS A 84 25.32 -13.15 17.04
CA LYS A 84 26.11 -13.04 18.27
C LYS A 84 25.72 -14.14 19.24
#